data_AF-A0A354SNR7-F1
#
_entry.id   AF-A0A354SNR7-F1
#
_cell.length_a   1.000
_cell.length_b   1.000
_cell.length_c   1.000
_cell.angle_alpha   90.00
_cell.angle_beta   90.00
_cell.angle_gamma   90.00
#
_symmetry.space_group_name_H-M   'P 1'
#
loop_
_entity.id
_entity.type
_entity.pdbx_description
1 polymer ?
#
loop_
_entity_poly.entity_id
_entity_poly.type
_entity_poly.pdbx_seq_one_letter_code
_entity_poly.pdbx_strand_id
1 'polypeptide(L)'
;MNWKNLITRSITGIVFVLVMICGTLWNILSNTLLYGLIILLCEREWEQMSSLLCEKYRNSVEDNGIERVCKFVFPIFSVLFFVLNVICKIGVDVKVIFLFPFLLFILMGLWLLFGNKNLSSFHILRVALSFFGILYITIPFTSSIELSYRGGEFSGFYLVILLCMIWISDTGA
;
A
#
# COMPACT_ATOMS: atom_id res chain seq x y z
N MET A 1 -12.79 34.66 -3.67
CA MET A 1 -12.76 33.28 -3.17
C MET A 1 -14.16 32.68 -3.33
N ASN A 2 -14.30 31.57 -4.04
CA ASN A 2 -15.63 31.09 -4.47
C ASN A 2 -16.31 30.32 -3.33
N TRP A 3 -17.42 30.85 -2.79
CA TRP A 3 -18.13 30.28 -1.62
C TRP A 3 -18.51 28.81 -1.78
N LYS A 4 -18.87 28.40 -3.00
CA LYS A 4 -19.15 27.01 -3.35
C LYS A 4 -17.95 26.09 -3.11
N ASN A 5 -16.73 26.55 -3.45
CA ASN A 5 -15.51 25.75 -3.24
C ASN A 5 -15.19 25.58 -1.75
N LEU A 6 -15.46 26.58 -0.92
CA LEU A 6 -15.28 26.49 0.53
C LEU A 6 -16.20 25.45 1.16
N ILE A 7 -17.48 25.46 0.77
CA ILE A 7 -18.46 24.48 1.24
C ILE A 7 -18.06 23.07 0.81
N THR A 8 -17.73 22.85 -0.47
CA THR A 8 -17.33 21.53 -0.96
C THR A 8 -16.13 20.98 -0.19
N ARG A 9 -15.07 21.78 0.00
CA ARG A 9 -13.87 21.37 0.74
C ARG A 9 -14.17 20.99 2.19
N SER A 10 -15.04 21.76 2.84
CA SER A 10 -15.42 21.52 4.24
C SER A 10 -16.22 20.23 4.38
N ILE A 11 -17.21 20.02 3.51
CA ILE A 11 -18.04 18.80 3.51
C ILE A 11 -17.18 17.57 3.22
N THR A 12 -16.29 17.62 2.21
CA THR A 12 -15.42 16.48 1.89
C THR A 12 -14.49 16.14 3.06
N GLY A 13 -13.98 17.13 3.79
CA GLY A 13 -13.14 16.90 4.97
C GLY A 13 -13.91 16.20 6.11
N ILE A 14 -15.11 16.67 6.42
CA ILE A 14 -15.95 16.05 7.47
C ILE A 14 -16.33 14.62 7.08
N VAL A 15 -16.76 14.41 5.83
CA VAL A 15 -17.12 13.09 5.33
C VAL A 15 -15.92 12.14 5.37
N PHE A 16 -14.73 12.60 5.00
CA PHE A 16 -13.51 11.81 5.07
C PHE A 16 -13.22 11.31 6.50
N VAL A 17 -13.27 12.21 7.49
CA VAL A 17 -13.04 11.84 8.89
C VAL A 17 -14.07 10.82 9.38
N LEU A 18 -15.35 11.01 9.04
CA LEU A 18 -16.40 10.07 9.39
C LEU A 18 -16.17 8.69 8.76
N VAL A 19 -15.82 8.63 7.47
CA VAL A 19 -15.51 7.38 6.77
C VAL A 19 -14.30 6.67 7.40
N MET A 20 -13.25 7.41 7.76
CA MET A 20 -12.07 6.84 8.41
C MET A 20 -12.39 6.22 9.77
N ILE A 21 -13.12 6.96 10.63
CA ILE A 21 -13.46 6.51 11.98
C ILE A 21 -14.45 5.34 11.93
N CYS A 22 -15.55 5.49 11.20
CA CYS A 22 -16.56 4.43 11.06
C CYS A 22 -15.96 3.20 10.39
N GLY A 23 -15.17 3.39 9.34
CA GLY A 23 -14.53 2.32 8.60
C GLY A 23 -13.60 1.49 9.47
N THR A 24 -12.87 2.15 10.38
CA THR A 24 -11.93 1.51 11.32
C THR A 24 -12.64 0.81 12.49
N LEU A 25 -13.75 1.35 13.00
CA LEU A 25 -14.39 0.83 14.22
C LEU A 25 -15.44 -0.27 13.97
N TRP A 26 -16.10 -0.28 12.81
CA TRP A 26 -17.32 -1.06 12.62
C TRP A 26 -17.12 -2.58 12.74
N ASN A 27 -16.27 -3.13 11.88
CA ASN A 27 -15.91 -4.55 11.90
C ASN A 27 -14.62 -4.75 11.11
N ILE A 28 -14.08 -5.96 11.20
CA ILE A 28 -12.89 -6.39 10.48
C ILE A 28 -12.98 -6.18 8.96
N LEU A 29 -14.13 -6.48 8.36
CA LEU A 29 -14.31 -6.38 6.90
C LEU A 29 -14.27 -4.92 6.44
N SER A 30 -14.94 -4.04 7.17
CA SER A 30 -14.95 -2.60 6.96
C SER A 30 -13.54 -2.02 7.08
N ASN A 31 -12.80 -2.41 8.12
CA ASN A 31 -11.40 -2.00 8.30
C ASN A 31 -10.53 -2.49 7.15
N THR A 32 -10.69 -3.75 6.75
CA THR A 32 -9.94 -4.36 5.65
C THR A 32 -10.23 -3.68 4.32
N LEU A 33 -11.50 -3.37 4.04
CA LEU A 33 -11.89 -2.66 2.82
C LEU A 33 -11.34 -1.23 2.80
N LEU A 34 -11.44 -0.51 3.92
CA LEU A 34 -10.94 0.86 4.04
C LEU A 34 -9.42 0.90 3.78
N TYR A 35 -8.65 0.14 4.55
CA TYR A 35 -7.18 0.17 4.46
C TYR A 35 -6.67 -0.52 3.20
N GLY A 36 -7.34 -1.56 2.70
CA GLY A 36 -7.02 -2.17 1.41
C GLY A 36 -7.20 -1.18 0.26
N LEU A 37 -8.26 -0.35 0.30
CA LEU A 37 -8.47 0.73 -0.66
C LEU A 37 -7.41 1.82 -0.53
N ILE A 38 -7.05 2.23 0.69
CA ILE A 38 -5.99 3.22 0.94
C ILE A 38 -4.66 2.71 0.37
N ILE A 39 -4.26 1.47 0.67
CA ILE A 39 -3.04 0.86 0.13
C ILE A 39 -3.07 0.88 -1.40
N LEU A 40 -4.17 0.47 -2.03
CA LEU A 40 -4.30 0.44 -3.49
C LEU A 40 -4.15 1.85 -4.10
N LEU A 41 -4.76 2.86 -3.50
CA LEU A 41 -4.66 4.24 -3.97
C LEU A 41 -3.23 4.78 -3.79
N CYS A 42 -2.62 4.58 -2.62
CA CYS A 42 -1.25 5.00 -2.35
C CYS A 42 -0.23 4.32 -3.27
N GLU A 43 -0.35 3.01 -3.49
CA GLU A 43 0.52 2.25 -4.41
C GLU A 43 0.32 2.72 -5.86
N ARG A 44 -0.91 3.05 -6.26
CA ARG A 44 -1.18 3.62 -7.58
C ARG A 44 -0.52 4.98 -7.77
N GLU A 45 -0.63 5.87 -6.79
CA GLU A 45 0.03 7.19 -6.83
C GLU A 45 1.55 7.05 -6.81
N TRP A 46 2.07 6.12 -6.01
CA TRP A 46 3.49 5.79 -5.97
C TRP A 46 4.00 5.29 -7.33
N GLU A 47 3.30 4.36 -7.98
CA GLU A 47 3.67 3.86 -9.31
C GLU A 47 3.60 4.95 -10.39
N GLN A 48 2.67 5.90 -10.28
CA GLN A 48 2.64 7.05 -11.18
C GLN A 48 3.88 7.92 -10.99
N MET A 49 4.22 8.26 -9.75
CA MET A 49 5.42 9.04 -9.44
C MET A 49 6.71 8.32 -9.84
N SER A 50 6.82 7.02 -9.53
CA SER A 50 7.99 6.21 -9.86
C SER A 50 8.18 6.09 -11.37
N SER A 51 7.09 6.01 -12.14
CA SER A 51 7.17 5.96 -13.59
C SER A 51 7.74 7.24 -14.21
N LEU A 52 7.38 8.40 -13.68
CA LEU A 52 7.92 9.70 -14.12
C LEU A 52 9.42 9.82 -13.79
N LEU A 53 9.85 9.27 -12.66
CA LEU A 53 11.27 9.24 -12.29
C LEU A 53 12.08 8.32 -13.19
N CYS A 54 11.53 7.15 -13.53
CA CYS A 54 12.18 6.18 -14.42
C CYS A 54 12.23 6.65 -15.89
N GLU A 55 11.33 7.53 -16.33
CA GLU A 55 11.27 8.01 -17.72
C GLU A 55 12.59 8.61 -18.20
N LYS A 56 13.34 9.27 -17.30
CA LYS A 56 14.68 9.84 -17.60
C LYS A 56 15.73 8.80 -17.97
N TYR A 57 15.52 7.55 -17.58
CA TYR A 57 16.45 6.44 -17.82
C TYR A 57 15.96 5.51 -18.93
N ARG A 58 14.78 5.78 -19.50
CA ARG A 58 14.13 4.93 -20.49
C ARG A 58 14.87 5.03 -21.82
N ASN A 59 15.42 3.91 -22.29
CA ASN A 59 15.99 3.83 -23.63
C ASN A 59 14.91 3.43 -24.64
N SER A 60 15.06 3.84 -25.91
CA SER A 60 14.05 3.68 -26.99
C SER A 60 13.70 2.23 -27.37
N VAL A 61 14.35 1.24 -26.76
CA VAL A 61 14.24 -0.20 -27.12
C VAL A 61 13.75 -1.05 -25.94
N GLU A 62 13.30 -0.44 -24.83
CA GLU A 62 13.03 -1.20 -23.61
C GLU A 62 11.70 -1.97 -23.58
N ASP A 63 11.82 -3.18 -23.05
CA ASP A 63 10.84 -4.26 -23.03
C ASP A 63 9.60 -3.92 -22.18
N ASN A 64 8.42 -4.05 -22.78
CA ASN A 64 7.13 -3.70 -22.17
C ASN A 64 6.71 -4.61 -21.00
N GLY A 65 7.40 -5.74 -20.81
CA GLY A 65 7.07 -6.74 -19.78
C GLY A 65 7.27 -6.23 -18.35
N ILE A 66 8.44 -5.66 -18.06
CA ILE A 66 8.81 -5.21 -16.69
C ILE A 66 7.90 -4.08 -16.22
N GLU A 67 7.63 -3.11 -17.10
CA GLU A 67 6.74 -1.98 -16.79
C GLU A 67 5.33 -2.48 -16.42
N ARG A 68 4.81 -3.49 -17.12
CA ARG A 68 3.50 -4.07 -16.82
C ARG A 68 3.49 -4.80 -15.47
N VAL A 69 4.55 -5.55 -15.16
CA VAL A 69 4.67 -6.24 -13.87
C VAL A 69 4.71 -5.22 -12.72
N CYS A 70 5.59 -4.21 -12.79
CA CYS A 70 5.67 -3.14 -11.78
C CYS A 70 4.33 -2.40 -11.60
N LYS A 71 3.69 -2.01 -12.70
CA LYS A 71 2.48 -1.19 -12.66
C LYS A 71 1.23 -1.92 -12.13
N PHE A 72 1.12 -3.23 -12.35
CA PHE A 72 -0.09 -3.98 -12.00
C PHE A 72 0.14 -5.06 -10.95
N VAL A 73 1.23 -5.82 -11.04
CA VAL A 73 1.46 -6.96 -10.15
C VAL A 73 1.80 -6.48 -8.75
N PHE A 74 2.64 -5.45 -8.59
CA PHE A 74 3.01 -4.95 -7.25
C PHE A 74 1.84 -4.38 -6.46
N PRO A 75 1.02 -3.45 -7.00
CA PRO A 75 -0.12 -2.94 -6.24
C PRO A 75 -1.14 -4.01 -5.86
N ILE A 76 -1.42 -4.95 -6.78
CA ILE A 76 -2.30 -6.09 -6.49
C ILE A 76 -1.71 -6.96 -5.39
N PHE A 77 -0.40 -7.21 -5.45
CA PHE A 77 0.30 -7.99 -4.46
C PHE A 77 0.33 -7.33 -3.09
N SER A 78 0.52 -6.01 -3.03
CA SER A 78 0.44 -5.20 -1.81
C SER A 78 -0.90 -5.39 -1.09
N VAL A 79 -2.00 -5.28 -1.84
CA VAL A 79 -3.36 -5.52 -1.31
C VAL A 79 -3.54 -6.99 -0.91
N LEU A 80 -3.06 -7.93 -1.72
CA LEU A 80 -3.15 -9.36 -1.40
C LEU A 80 -2.40 -9.69 -0.11
N PHE A 81 -1.19 -9.15 0.07
CA PHE A 81 -0.40 -9.34 1.29
C PHE A 81 -1.13 -8.82 2.52
N PHE A 82 -1.73 -7.63 2.42
CA PHE A 82 -2.55 -7.06 3.47
C PHE A 82 -3.74 -7.96 3.82
N VAL A 83 -4.53 -8.38 2.83
CA VAL A 83 -5.71 -9.25 3.01
C VAL A 83 -5.32 -10.62 3.59
N LEU A 84 -4.22 -11.21 3.10
CA LEU A 84 -3.70 -12.45 3.64
C LEU A 84 -3.35 -12.30 5.12
N ASN A 85 -2.71 -11.19 5.52
CA ASN A 85 -2.42 -10.91 6.92
C ASN A 85 -3.71 -10.87 7.77
N VAL A 86 -4.78 -10.24 7.27
CA VAL A 86 -6.10 -10.25 7.91
C VAL A 86 -6.62 -11.68 8.09
N ILE A 87 -6.62 -12.49 7.02
CA ILE A 87 -7.09 -13.88 7.05
C ILE A 87 -6.32 -14.70 8.09
N CYS A 88 -5.01 -14.45 8.20
CA CYS A 88 -4.16 -15.09 9.18
C CYS A 88 -4.61 -14.84 10.62
N LYS A 89 -5.08 -13.62 10.92
CA LYS A 89 -5.57 -13.24 12.25
C LYS A 89 -6.93 -13.83 12.60
N ILE A 90 -7.71 -14.26 11.60
CA ILE A 90 -9.01 -14.94 11.79
C ILE A 90 -8.81 -16.43 12.16
N GLY A 91 -7.57 -16.90 12.29
CA GLY A 91 -7.26 -18.27 12.75
C GLY A 91 -6.88 -19.24 11.64
N VAL A 92 -6.67 -18.75 10.41
CA VAL A 92 -6.03 -19.54 9.36
C VAL A 92 -4.52 -19.46 9.57
N ASP A 93 -3.89 -20.56 9.98
CA ASP A 93 -2.45 -20.59 10.26
C ASP A 93 -1.64 -20.61 8.96
N VAL A 94 -1.44 -19.43 8.36
CA VAL A 94 -0.67 -19.25 7.13
C VAL A 94 0.71 -18.71 7.47
N LYS A 95 1.53 -19.55 8.12
CA LYS A 95 2.93 -19.27 8.50
C LYS A 95 3.83 -18.79 7.34
N VAL A 96 3.37 -18.96 6.11
CA VAL A 96 4.09 -18.62 4.87
C VAL A 96 3.85 -17.17 4.40
N ILE A 97 2.87 -16.44 4.96
CA ILE A 97 2.53 -15.08 4.48
C ILE A 97 3.69 -14.10 4.68
N PHE A 98 4.41 -14.17 5.80
CA PHE A 98 5.55 -13.27 6.05
C PHE A 98 6.73 -13.52 5.10
N LEU A 99 6.87 -14.74 4.56
CA LEU A 99 7.88 -15.06 3.57
C LEU A 99 7.46 -14.63 2.15
N PHE A 100 6.19 -14.28 1.94
CA PHE A 100 5.63 -14.04 0.62
C PHE A 100 6.19 -12.78 -0.07
N PRO A 101 6.35 -11.62 0.59
CA PRO A 101 7.02 -10.46 -0.01
C PRO A 101 8.49 -10.72 -0.33
N PHE A 102 9.15 -11.51 0.53
CA PHE A 102 10.55 -11.88 0.35
C PHE A 102 10.74 -12.85 -0.81
N LEU A 103 9.83 -13.83 -0.95
CA LEU A 103 9.78 -14.76 -2.07
C LEU A 103 9.56 -14.02 -3.39
N LEU A 104 8.65 -13.03 -3.41
CA LEU A 104 8.39 -12.27 -4.62
C LEU A 104 9.59 -11.39 -5.00
N PHE A 105 10.25 -10.76 -4.02
CA PHE A 105 11.50 -10.05 -4.25
C PHE A 105 12.59 -10.96 -4.85
N ILE A 106 12.75 -12.17 -4.30
CA ILE A 106 13.69 -13.16 -4.82
C ILE A 106 13.30 -13.59 -6.23
N LEU A 107 12.04 -13.95 -6.48
CA LEU A 107 11.56 -14.40 -7.79
C LEU A 107 11.73 -13.31 -8.85
N MET A 108 11.49 -12.05 -8.49
CA MET A 108 11.69 -10.94 -9.43
C MET A 108 13.16 -10.57 -9.61
N GLY A 109 13.97 -10.63 -8.56
CA GLY A 109 15.41 -10.49 -8.66
C GLY A 109 16.00 -11.57 -9.56
N LEU A 110 15.58 -12.83 -9.40
CA LEU A 110 15.95 -13.94 -10.27
C LEU A 110 15.45 -13.74 -11.70
N TRP A 111 14.20 -13.32 -11.91
CA TRP A 111 13.68 -13.06 -13.25
C TRP A 111 14.42 -11.91 -13.94
N LEU A 112 14.81 -10.87 -13.21
CA LEU A 112 15.56 -9.74 -13.74
C LEU A 112 17.01 -10.12 -14.05
N LEU A 113 17.65 -10.93 -13.20
CA LEU A 113 19.03 -11.42 -13.36
C LEU A 113 19.17 -12.50 -14.45
N PHE A 114 18.20 -13.41 -14.57
CA PHE A 114 18.28 -14.58 -15.47
C PHE A 114 17.43 -14.43 -16.74
N GLY A 115 16.38 -13.61 -16.70
CA GLY A 115 15.44 -13.43 -17.83
C GLY A 115 15.89 -12.40 -18.86
N ASN A 116 16.69 -11.41 -18.47
CA ASN A 116 17.13 -10.33 -19.37
C ASN A 116 18.65 -10.26 -19.50
N LYS A 117 19.17 -10.66 -20.68
CA LYS A 117 20.61 -10.56 -21.00
C LYS A 117 21.11 -9.11 -21.14
N ASN A 118 20.18 -8.15 -21.27
CA ASN A 118 20.45 -6.72 -21.33
C ASN A 118 19.80 -6.02 -20.13
N LEU A 119 20.42 -6.16 -18.96
CA LEU A 119 20.04 -5.40 -17.77
C LEU A 119 20.35 -3.91 -18.01
N SER A 120 19.32 -3.08 -18.07
CA SER A 120 19.47 -1.64 -18.11
C SER A 120 19.29 -1.04 -16.72
N SER A 121 19.89 0.13 -16.49
CA SER A 121 19.69 0.89 -15.26
C SER A 121 18.21 1.22 -15.00
N PHE A 122 17.41 1.36 -16.05
CA PHE A 122 15.96 1.53 -15.97
C PHE A 122 15.27 0.33 -15.30
N HIS A 123 15.60 -0.89 -15.71
CA HIS A 123 14.99 -2.10 -15.15
C HIS A 123 15.29 -2.27 -13.66
N ILE A 124 16.56 -2.05 -13.26
CA ILE A 124 16.96 -2.13 -11.84
C ILE A 124 16.22 -1.08 -11.03
N LEU A 125 16.22 0.18 -11.51
CA LEU A 125 15.58 1.29 -10.82
C LEU A 125 14.08 1.06 -10.65
N ARG A 126 13.41 0.53 -11.70
CA ARG A 126 11.96 0.30 -11.66
C ARG A 126 11.58 -0.74 -10.62
N VAL A 127 12.31 -1.87 -10.55
CA VAL A 127 12.06 -2.90 -9.53
C VAL A 127 12.39 -2.40 -8.14
N ALA A 128 13.49 -1.66 -7.97
CA ALA A 128 13.85 -1.07 -6.69
C ALA A 128 12.76 -0.11 -6.17
N LEU A 129 12.21 0.74 -7.04
CA LEU A 129 11.14 1.68 -6.67
C LEU A 129 9.82 0.95 -6.37
N SER A 130 9.44 -0.07 -7.13
CA SER A 130 8.23 -0.86 -6.82
C SER A 130 8.37 -1.60 -5.50
N PHE A 131 9.56 -2.13 -5.17
CA PHE A 131 9.81 -2.73 -3.87
C PHE A 131 9.80 -1.70 -2.73
N PHE A 132 10.33 -0.50 -2.98
CA PHE A 132 10.25 0.59 -2.02
C PHE A 132 8.80 0.99 -1.72
N GLY A 133 7.90 0.94 -2.72
CA GLY A 133 6.46 1.11 -2.52
C GLY A 133 5.90 0.13 -1.49
N ILE A 134 6.21 -1.17 -1.63
CA ILE A 134 5.81 -2.20 -0.66
C ILE A 134 6.37 -1.90 0.74
N LEU A 135 7.65 -1.59 0.85
CA LEU A 135 8.29 -1.33 2.15
C LEU A 135 7.75 -0.09 2.84
N TYR A 136 7.49 0.97 2.08
CA TYR A 136 7.12 2.29 2.61
C TYR A 136 5.61 2.43 2.83
N ILE A 137 4.79 1.78 2.02
CA ILE A 137 3.33 1.89 2.07
C ILE A 137 2.76 0.62 2.71
N THR A 138 2.96 -0.51 2.05
CA THR A 138 2.24 -1.75 2.40
C THR A 138 2.61 -2.28 3.78
N ILE A 139 3.89 -2.32 4.14
CA ILE A 139 4.30 -2.84 5.46
C ILE A 139 3.73 -1.99 6.62
N PRO A 140 3.89 -0.64 6.63
CA PRO A 140 3.28 0.20 7.66
C PRO A 140 1.77 0.04 7.73
N PHE A 141 1.05 0.04 6.60
CA PHE A 141 -0.39 -0.16 6.63
C PHE A 141 -0.80 -1.56 7.08
N THR A 142 0.00 -2.59 6.81
CA THR A 142 -0.29 -3.95 7.31
C THR A 142 -0.16 -4.04 8.83
N SER A 143 0.73 -3.25 9.45
CA SER A 143 0.82 -3.16 10.91
C SER A 143 -0.44 -2.60 11.58
N SER A 144 -1.32 -1.91 10.84
CA SER A 144 -2.62 -1.46 11.35
C SER A 144 -3.53 -2.62 11.77
N ILE A 145 -3.40 -3.79 11.11
CA ILE A 145 -4.15 -5.00 11.46
C ILE A 145 -3.66 -5.54 12.81
N GLU A 146 -2.35 -5.54 13.04
CA GLU A 146 -1.76 -5.95 14.32
C GLU A 146 -2.22 -5.08 15.48
N LEU A 147 -2.38 -3.77 15.23
CA LEU A 147 -2.93 -2.85 16.23
C LEU A 147 -4.42 -3.08 16.47
N SER A 148 -5.16 -3.51 15.44
CA SER A 148 -6.60 -3.73 15.51
C SER A 148 -6.98 -5.13 16.02
N TYR A 149 -6.05 -6.07 16.09
CA TYR A 149 -6.28 -7.43 16.58
C TYR A 149 -5.59 -7.65 17.92
N ARG A 150 -6.36 -7.91 18.98
CA ARG A 150 -5.83 -8.26 20.29
C ARG A 150 -6.60 -9.42 20.89
N GLY A 151 -5.88 -10.43 21.40
CA GLY A 151 -6.49 -11.57 22.08
C GLY A 151 -7.42 -12.41 21.20
N GLY A 152 -7.27 -12.37 19.87
CA GLY A 152 -8.16 -13.05 18.92
C GLY A 152 -9.42 -12.26 18.55
N GLU A 153 -9.62 -11.07 19.12
CA GLU A 153 -10.76 -10.22 18.83
C GLU A 153 -10.34 -8.96 18.06
N PHE A 154 -11.24 -8.50 17.20
CA PHE A 154 -11.08 -7.25 16.47
C PHE A 154 -11.53 -6.06 17.32
N SER A 155 -10.64 -5.09 17.52
CA SER A 155 -10.91 -3.80 18.14
C SER A 155 -10.11 -2.70 17.44
N GLY A 156 -10.78 -1.92 16.59
CA GLY A 156 -10.17 -0.78 15.90
C GLY A 156 -9.85 0.43 16.80
N PHE A 157 -10.15 0.37 18.10
CA PHE A 157 -10.05 1.51 19.01
C PHE A 157 -8.62 2.07 19.12
N TYR A 158 -7.62 1.19 19.27
CA TYR A 158 -6.22 1.60 19.34
C TYR A 158 -5.73 2.23 18.03
N LEU A 159 -6.20 1.72 16.89
CA LEU A 159 -5.86 2.27 15.59
C LEU A 159 -6.47 3.68 15.40
N VAL A 160 -7.70 3.92 15.87
CA VAL A 160 -8.29 5.27 15.89
C VAL A 160 -7.51 6.22 16.81
N ILE A 161 -7.08 5.77 17.99
CA ILE A 161 -6.24 6.60 18.87
C ILE A 161 -4.96 7.01 18.15
N LEU A 162 -4.29 6.06 17.48
CA LEU A 162 -3.08 6.34 16.71
C LEU A 162 -3.34 7.35 15.58
N LEU A 163 -4.42 7.19 14.81
CA LEU A 163 -4.82 8.17 13.79
C LEU A 163 -5.05 9.56 14.38
N CYS A 164 -5.78 9.66 15.49
CA CYS A 164 -6.03 10.93 16.17
C CYS A 164 -4.73 11.57 16.64
N MET A 165 -3.78 10.79 17.19
CA MET A 165 -2.48 11.32 17.60
C MET A 165 -1.68 11.87 16.43
N ILE A 166 -1.69 11.18 15.28
CA ILE A 166 -1.05 11.66 14.05
C ILE A 166 -1.69 12.98 13.60
N TRP A 167 -3.02 13.04 13.51
CA TRP A 167 -3.71 14.27 13.08
C TRP A 167 -3.52 15.44 14.05
N ILE A 168 -3.50 15.19 15.36
CA ILE A 168 -3.22 16.20 16.37
C ILE A 168 -1.77 16.69 16.23
N SER A 169 -0.81 15.78 16.03
CA SER A 169 0.59 16.12 15.80
C SER A 169 0.75 17.01 14.56
N ASP A 170 0.07 16.69 13.46
CA ASP A 170 0.11 17.48 12.23
C ASP A 170 -0.54 18.87 12.38
N THR A 171 -1.49 19.03 13.32
CA THR A 171 -2.11 20.33 13.61
C THR A 171 -1.23 21.18 14.54
N GLY A 172 -0.43 20.54 15.39
CA GLY A 172 0.43 21.20 16.37
C GLY A 172 1.83 21.55 15.87
N ALA A 173 2.29 20.93 14.78
CA ALA A 173 3.58 21.20 14.11
C ALA A 173 3.49 22.42 13.17
#